data_AF-A0A2N2K730-F1
#
_entry.id   AF-A0A2N2K730-F1
#
_cell.length_a   1.000
_cell.length_b   1.000
_cell.length_c   1.000
_cell.angle_alpha   90.00
_cell.angle_beta   90.00
_cell.angle_gamma   90.00
#
_symmetry.space_group_name_H-M   'P 1'
#
loop_
_entity.id
_entity.type
_entity.pdbx_description
1 polymer ?
#
loop_
_entity_poly.entity_id
_entity_poly.type
_entity_poly.pdbx_seq_one_letter_code
_entity_poly.pdbx_strand_id
1 'polypeptide(L)'
;MPLTDKEFMKMAIEEAKKCEGEDKRPHPMVGAVVVQNGKVLAKGYRGELSPGEHAEFTVLERKLKDEILTGATVYTTLEPCTTRNHPKIPCAERLIERKIAKVVIGMLDPDARITGKGQRRLREANISTGFFDPDLMSIVEEMNRSFTRENKRAIKPEEASGQIKRERDIKTIGKLFSNIHTETMDYFLDRGKDLRIIGPIFHFWEGFRAYYVSSGFYVYDAELRKRIDSFYRAWSSSLSFGEWFTDAPGFREYIFMQRHATSKARWEESRDEFLKAIYETEATFRELLNYVRKEFEEIDISFLSENAKREYVEYNRRMAED
;
A
#
# COMPACT_ATOMS: atom_id res chain seq x y z
N MET A 1 -9.78 -1.59 -45.18
CA MET A 1 -8.60 -1.46 -44.30
C MET A 1 -9.02 -1.88 -42.90
N PRO A 2 -8.15 -2.54 -42.10
CA PRO A 2 -8.47 -2.81 -40.70
C PRO A 2 -8.67 -1.48 -39.96
N LEU A 3 -9.63 -1.47 -39.03
CA LEU A 3 -9.90 -0.30 -38.20
C LEU A 3 -8.69 0.00 -37.30
N THR A 4 -8.46 1.28 -37.05
CA THR A 4 -7.37 1.83 -36.24
C THR A 4 -7.77 2.01 -34.77
N ASP A 5 -6.79 2.09 -33.87
CA ASP A 5 -7.01 2.43 -32.45
C ASP A 5 -7.87 3.70 -32.30
N LYS A 6 -7.61 4.72 -33.11
CA LYS A 6 -8.37 5.99 -33.10
C LYS A 6 -9.85 5.80 -33.47
N GLU A 7 -10.17 4.88 -34.37
CA GLU A 7 -11.56 4.57 -34.72
C GLU A 7 -12.29 3.84 -33.58
N PHE A 8 -11.61 2.92 -32.88
CA PHE A 8 -12.19 2.26 -31.70
C PHE A 8 -12.39 3.22 -30.52
N MET A 9 -11.46 4.16 -30.31
CA MET A 9 -11.62 5.24 -29.32
C MET A 9 -12.86 6.10 -29.64
N LYS A 10 -13.03 6.49 -30.92
CA LYS A 10 -14.23 7.22 -31.37
C LYS A 10 -15.51 6.41 -31.14
N MET A 11 -15.50 5.12 -31.42
CA MET A 11 -16.66 4.25 -31.13
C MET A 11 -17.00 4.23 -29.63
N ALA A 12 -16.01 4.17 -28.74
CA ALA A 12 -16.24 4.23 -27.29
C ALA A 12 -16.87 5.57 -26.87
N ILE A 13 -16.43 6.70 -27.48
CA ILE A 13 -17.04 8.01 -27.27
C ILE A 13 -18.50 8.05 -27.76
N GLU A 14 -18.78 7.50 -28.94
CA GLU A 14 -20.15 7.44 -29.47
C GLU A 14 -21.08 6.57 -28.63
N GLU A 15 -20.58 5.50 -28.02
CA GLU A 15 -21.35 4.75 -27.02
C GLU A 15 -21.55 5.59 -25.74
N ALA A 16 -20.51 6.25 -25.23
CA ALA A 16 -20.61 7.09 -24.04
C ALA A 16 -21.68 8.20 -24.19
N LYS A 17 -21.84 8.78 -25.39
CA LYS A 17 -22.85 9.80 -25.70
C LYS A 17 -24.29 9.32 -25.56
N LYS A 18 -24.54 8.00 -25.53
CA LYS A 18 -25.87 7.41 -25.33
C LYS A 18 -26.25 7.26 -23.86
N CYS A 19 -25.33 7.55 -22.93
CA CYS A 19 -25.63 7.49 -21.51
C CYS A 19 -26.74 8.48 -21.16
N GLU A 20 -27.76 8.00 -20.45
CA GLU A 20 -28.80 8.83 -19.87
C GLU A 20 -28.56 9.02 -18.37
N GLY A 21 -29.02 10.14 -17.82
CA GLY A 21 -28.97 10.40 -16.38
C GLY A 21 -29.97 9.50 -15.64
N GLU A 22 -29.51 8.78 -14.62
CA GLU A 22 -30.38 7.90 -13.82
C GLU A 22 -31.17 8.69 -12.75
N ASP A 23 -30.65 9.83 -12.33
CA ASP A 23 -31.27 10.73 -11.37
C ASP A 23 -30.77 12.17 -11.59
N LYS A 24 -31.07 13.08 -10.63
CA LYS A 24 -30.69 14.50 -10.70
C LYS A 24 -29.18 14.75 -10.53
N ARG A 25 -28.39 13.75 -10.14
CA ARG A 25 -26.93 13.86 -9.96
C ARG A 25 -26.22 13.69 -11.30
N PRO A 26 -25.10 14.37 -11.54
CA PRO A 26 -24.29 14.12 -12.71
C PRO A 26 -23.60 12.77 -12.55
N HIS A 27 -23.99 11.81 -13.39
CA HIS A 27 -23.32 10.52 -13.52
C HIS A 27 -22.29 10.58 -14.66
N PRO A 28 -21.22 9.76 -14.61
CA PRO A 28 -20.24 9.76 -15.68
C PRO A 28 -20.83 9.19 -16.97
N MET A 29 -20.46 9.79 -18.11
CA MET A 29 -20.75 9.28 -19.43
C MET A 29 -19.62 8.32 -19.82
N VAL A 30 -19.90 7.02 -19.77
CA VAL A 30 -18.90 5.95 -19.98
C VAL A 30 -19.33 5.04 -21.11
N GLY A 31 -18.44 4.83 -22.07
CA GLY A 31 -18.58 3.88 -23.16
C GLY A 31 -17.37 2.95 -23.22
N ALA A 32 -17.61 1.69 -23.60
CA ALA A 32 -16.59 0.66 -23.72
C ALA A 32 -16.73 -0.12 -25.03
N VAL A 33 -15.61 -0.47 -25.64
CA VAL A 33 -15.53 -1.29 -26.86
C VAL A 33 -14.48 -2.38 -26.65
N VAL A 34 -14.85 -3.63 -26.93
CA VAL A 34 -13.96 -4.78 -26.87
C VAL A 34 -13.58 -5.20 -28.29
N VAL A 35 -12.28 -5.26 -28.55
CA VAL A 35 -11.71 -5.55 -29.87
C VAL A 35 -10.77 -6.74 -29.76
N GLN A 36 -10.89 -7.69 -30.69
CA GLN A 36 -9.94 -8.81 -30.82
C GLN A 36 -9.65 -9.02 -32.30
N ASN A 37 -8.38 -9.20 -32.65
CA ASN A 37 -7.94 -9.41 -34.04
C ASN A 37 -8.48 -8.34 -35.02
N GLY A 38 -8.52 -7.08 -34.58
CA GLY A 38 -9.01 -5.94 -35.36
C GLY A 38 -10.53 -5.90 -35.57
N LYS A 39 -11.30 -6.78 -34.92
CA LYS A 39 -12.77 -6.83 -35.00
C LYS A 39 -13.39 -6.40 -33.68
N VAL A 40 -14.44 -5.59 -33.76
CA VAL A 40 -15.27 -5.25 -32.60
C VAL A 40 -16.12 -6.46 -32.24
N LEU A 41 -15.94 -6.98 -31.02
CA LEU A 41 -16.74 -8.07 -30.47
C LEU A 41 -18.01 -7.54 -29.81
N ALA A 42 -17.86 -6.49 -28.99
CA ALA A 42 -18.97 -5.80 -28.37
C ALA A 42 -18.65 -4.34 -28.11
N LYS A 43 -19.71 -3.55 -27.98
CA LYS A 43 -19.68 -2.15 -27.56
C LYS A 43 -20.84 -1.90 -26.62
N GLY A 44 -20.71 -0.97 -25.70
CA GLY A 44 -21.77 -0.65 -24.75
C GLY A 44 -21.46 0.58 -23.92
N TYR A 45 -22.44 1.01 -23.14
CA TYR A 45 -22.34 2.23 -22.34
C TYR A 45 -22.98 2.05 -20.96
N ARG A 46 -22.67 2.98 -20.05
CA ARG A 46 -23.21 2.95 -18.68
C ARG A 46 -24.73 3.02 -18.71
N GLY A 47 -25.37 2.06 -18.04
CA GLY A 47 -26.84 1.99 -17.95
C GLY A 47 -27.54 1.40 -19.18
N GLU A 48 -26.83 0.87 -20.17
CA GLU A 48 -27.42 0.37 -21.43
C GLU A 48 -28.47 -0.73 -21.21
N LEU A 49 -28.17 -1.75 -20.41
CA LEU A 49 -29.07 -2.88 -20.17
C LEU A 49 -29.83 -2.77 -18.85
N SER A 50 -29.25 -2.10 -17.86
CA SER A 50 -29.86 -1.89 -16.54
C SER A 50 -29.22 -0.69 -15.83
N PRO A 51 -30.00 0.13 -15.10
CA PRO A 51 -29.46 1.24 -14.31
C PRO A 51 -28.34 0.80 -13.36
N GLY A 52 -27.29 1.60 -13.27
CA GLY A 52 -26.14 1.38 -12.40
C GLY A 52 -25.13 0.32 -12.90
N GLU A 53 -25.36 -0.29 -14.07
CA GLU A 53 -24.33 -1.11 -14.75
C GLU A 53 -23.29 -0.21 -15.42
N HIS A 54 -22.01 -0.59 -15.29
CA HIS A 54 -20.94 0.13 -16.00
C HIS A 54 -20.74 -0.43 -17.39
N ALA A 55 -20.23 0.39 -18.31
CA ALA A 55 -19.99 0.01 -19.69
C ALA A 55 -19.11 -1.26 -19.79
N GLU A 56 -18.03 -1.36 -19.01
CA GLU A 56 -17.12 -2.52 -19.02
C GLU A 56 -17.82 -3.77 -18.52
N PHE A 57 -18.68 -3.65 -17.49
CA PHE A 57 -19.48 -4.77 -17.01
C PHE A 57 -20.45 -5.26 -18.10
N THR A 58 -21.17 -4.33 -18.75
CA THR A 58 -22.14 -4.67 -19.79
C THR A 58 -21.47 -5.38 -20.96
N VAL A 59 -20.32 -4.90 -21.45
CA VAL A 59 -19.65 -5.56 -22.58
C VAL A 59 -19.04 -6.91 -22.19
N LEU A 60 -18.43 -7.05 -21.02
CA LEU A 60 -17.75 -8.29 -20.60
C LEU A 60 -18.72 -9.37 -20.09
N GLU A 61 -19.66 -9.00 -19.23
CA GLU A 61 -20.47 -9.97 -18.47
C GLU A 61 -21.88 -10.17 -19.02
N ARG A 62 -22.40 -9.23 -19.82
CA ARG A 62 -23.72 -9.36 -20.44
C ARG A 62 -23.64 -9.74 -21.91
N LYS A 63 -22.77 -9.08 -22.68
CA LYS A 63 -22.68 -9.28 -24.13
C LYS A 63 -21.68 -10.36 -24.55
N LEU A 64 -20.58 -10.50 -23.82
CA LEU A 64 -19.48 -11.41 -24.14
C LEU A 64 -19.26 -12.46 -23.05
N LYS A 65 -20.32 -12.81 -22.32
CA LYS A 65 -20.25 -13.69 -21.14
C LYS A 65 -19.51 -15.00 -21.42
N ASP A 66 -19.82 -15.61 -22.56
CA ASP A 66 -19.35 -16.94 -22.96
C ASP A 66 -18.17 -16.88 -23.95
N GLU A 67 -17.66 -15.67 -24.25
CA GLU A 67 -16.58 -15.46 -25.22
C GLU A 67 -15.19 -15.48 -24.55
N ILE A 68 -14.20 -16.00 -25.28
CA ILE A 68 -12.81 -16.03 -24.82
C ILE A 68 -12.12 -14.72 -25.21
N LEU A 69 -11.94 -13.84 -24.22
CA LEU A 69 -11.38 -12.50 -24.42
C LEU A 69 -9.87 -12.39 -24.17
N THR A 70 -9.19 -13.52 -23.96
CA THR A 70 -7.73 -13.52 -23.79
C THR A 70 -7.06 -12.91 -25.03
N GLY A 71 -6.18 -11.92 -24.81
CA GLY A 71 -5.54 -11.19 -25.91
C GLY A 71 -6.34 -10.02 -26.48
N ALA A 72 -7.58 -9.79 -26.04
CA ALA A 72 -8.39 -8.67 -26.51
C ALA A 72 -7.87 -7.32 -25.98
N THR A 73 -8.25 -6.24 -26.68
CA THR A 73 -8.06 -4.86 -26.26
C THR A 73 -9.39 -4.23 -25.90
N VAL A 74 -9.46 -3.52 -24.77
CA VAL A 74 -10.64 -2.77 -24.34
C VAL A 74 -10.36 -1.27 -24.42
N TYR A 75 -11.20 -0.53 -25.13
CA TYR A 75 -11.19 0.93 -25.16
C TYR A 75 -12.33 1.41 -24.27
N THR A 76 -12.03 2.17 -23.21
CA THR A 76 -13.01 2.70 -22.27
C THR A 76 -12.83 4.20 -22.12
N THR A 77 -13.92 4.96 -22.09
CA THR A 77 -13.82 6.44 -21.99
C THR A 77 -13.46 6.92 -20.59
N LEU A 78 -13.69 6.13 -19.53
CA LEU A 78 -13.31 6.48 -18.16
C LEU A 78 -12.46 5.36 -17.55
N GLU A 79 -11.55 5.72 -16.64
CA GLU A 79 -10.72 4.77 -15.90
C GLU A 79 -11.57 3.67 -15.22
N PRO A 80 -11.20 2.38 -15.40
CA PRO A 80 -11.92 1.29 -14.74
C PRO A 80 -11.87 1.39 -13.22
N CYS A 81 -13.05 1.38 -12.59
CA CYS A 81 -13.16 1.48 -11.14
C CYS A 81 -12.42 0.34 -10.40
N THR A 82 -11.89 0.67 -9.21
CA THR A 82 -11.18 -0.25 -8.31
C THR A 82 -11.97 -0.65 -7.07
N THR A 83 -13.09 0.02 -6.79
CA THR A 83 -13.97 -0.25 -5.65
C THR A 83 -15.43 -0.27 -6.09
N ARG A 84 -16.22 -1.11 -5.43
CA ARG A 84 -17.67 -1.27 -5.66
C ARG A 84 -18.31 -1.78 -4.37
N ASN A 85 -19.57 -1.43 -4.14
CA ASN A 85 -20.33 -1.99 -3.02
C ASN A 85 -20.59 -3.49 -3.27
N HIS A 86 -20.24 -4.32 -2.30
CA HIS A 86 -20.53 -5.75 -2.31
C HIS A 86 -22.02 -6.00 -2.61
N PRO A 87 -22.38 -6.98 -3.47
CA PRO A 87 -21.55 -8.05 -4.06
C PRO A 87 -20.93 -7.69 -5.42
N LYS A 88 -20.94 -6.42 -5.84
CA LYS A 88 -20.41 -6.04 -7.16
C LYS A 88 -18.88 -6.09 -7.14
N ILE A 89 -18.28 -6.84 -8.06
CA ILE A 89 -16.82 -6.82 -8.32
C ILE A 89 -16.46 -5.50 -9.02
N PRO A 90 -15.24 -4.93 -8.88
CA PRO A 90 -14.77 -3.77 -9.67
C PRO A 90 -14.50 -4.05 -11.15
N CYS A 91 -14.46 -3.02 -11.99
CA CYS A 91 -14.21 -3.18 -13.43
C CYS A 91 -12.77 -3.59 -13.71
N ALA A 92 -11.79 -3.02 -12.98
CA ALA A 92 -10.39 -3.40 -13.09
C ALA A 92 -10.19 -4.92 -12.85
N GLU A 93 -10.83 -5.48 -11.82
CA GLU A 93 -10.78 -6.91 -11.52
C GLU A 93 -11.36 -7.77 -12.65
N ARG A 94 -12.49 -7.37 -13.24
CA ARG A 94 -13.06 -8.14 -14.36
C ARG A 94 -12.16 -8.16 -15.58
N LEU A 95 -11.50 -7.04 -15.88
CA LEU A 95 -10.54 -6.98 -16.97
C LEU A 95 -9.36 -7.95 -16.73
N ILE A 96 -8.93 -8.07 -15.47
CA ILE A 96 -7.89 -9.01 -15.03
C ILE A 96 -8.37 -10.46 -15.13
N GLU A 97 -9.54 -10.78 -14.57
CA GLU A 97 -10.14 -12.12 -14.61
C GLU A 97 -10.38 -12.60 -16.05
N ARG A 98 -10.82 -11.70 -16.94
CA ARG A 98 -11.03 -11.97 -18.38
C ARG A 98 -9.73 -12.01 -19.18
N LYS A 99 -8.57 -11.76 -18.57
CA LYS A 99 -7.23 -11.80 -19.18
C LYS A 99 -7.10 -10.89 -20.40
N ILE A 100 -7.64 -9.69 -20.30
CA ILE A 100 -7.51 -8.65 -21.32
C ILE A 100 -6.02 -8.29 -21.48
N ALA A 101 -5.53 -8.15 -22.72
CA ALA A 101 -4.12 -7.86 -22.96
C ALA A 101 -3.79 -6.37 -22.90
N LYS A 102 -4.71 -5.51 -23.35
CA LYS A 102 -4.52 -4.06 -23.40
C LYS A 102 -5.80 -3.31 -23.02
N VAL A 103 -5.67 -2.26 -22.23
CA VAL A 103 -6.75 -1.33 -21.91
C VAL A 103 -6.35 0.08 -22.30
N VAL A 104 -7.18 0.76 -23.08
CA VAL A 104 -6.94 2.13 -23.56
C VAL A 104 -7.99 3.04 -22.93
N ILE A 105 -7.55 4.09 -22.24
CA ILE A 105 -8.38 4.88 -21.31
C ILE A 105 -8.56 6.30 -21.84
N GLY A 106 -9.80 6.79 -21.86
CA GLY A 106 -10.15 8.13 -22.32
C GLY A 106 -9.77 9.25 -21.34
N MET A 107 -10.13 9.11 -20.07
CA MET A 107 -9.70 10.01 -18.99
C MET A 107 -9.55 9.24 -17.67
N LEU A 108 -8.73 9.76 -16.77
CA LEU A 108 -8.65 9.24 -15.39
C LEU A 108 -9.92 9.58 -14.60
N ASP A 109 -10.27 8.75 -13.63
CA ASP A 109 -11.44 9.02 -12.80
C ASP A 109 -11.17 10.26 -11.93
N PRO A 110 -12.07 11.27 -11.90
CA PRO A 110 -11.90 12.45 -11.06
C PRO A 110 -12.09 12.20 -9.56
N ASP A 111 -12.62 11.04 -9.15
CA ASP A 111 -12.68 10.61 -7.75
C ASP A 111 -11.28 10.22 -7.25
N ALA A 112 -10.72 10.98 -6.31
CA ALA A 112 -9.38 10.75 -5.76
C ALA A 112 -9.20 9.37 -5.10
N ARG A 113 -10.29 8.70 -4.74
CA ARG A 113 -10.25 7.33 -4.24
C ARG A 113 -9.91 6.33 -5.35
N ILE A 114 -10.16 6.68 -6.61
CA ILE A 114 -10.00 5.85 -7.81
C ILE A 114 -8.84 6.37 -8.69
N THR A 115 -8.64 7.69 -8.80
CA THR A 115 -7.70 8.32 -9.75
C THR A 115 -6.35 7.60 -9.84
N GLY A 116 -6.06 7.02 -11.00
CA GLY A 116 -4.81 6.33 -11.32
C GLY A 116 -4.64 4.96 -10.66
N LYS A 117 -5.51 4.55 -9.74
CA LYS A 117 -5.46 3.24 -9.09
C LYS A 117 -5.95 2.14 -10.01
N GLY A 118 -6.94 2.41 -10.86
CA GLY A 118 -7.44 1.45 -11.85
C GLY A 118 -6.38 1.11 -12.88
N GLN A 119 -5.75 2.14 -13.43
CA GLN A 119 -4.62 1.97 -14.35
C GLN A 119 -3.46 1.21 -13.69
N ARG A 120 -3.09 1.56 -12.45
CA ARG A 120 -2.01 0.89 -11.72
C ARG A 120 -2.31 -0.59 -11.52
N ARG A 121 -3.51 -0.92 -11.07
CA ARG A 121 -3.94 -2.30 -10.80
C ARG A 121 -3.89 -3.17 -12.05
N LEU A 122 -4.30 -2.64 -13.21
CA LEU A 122 -4.16 -3.32 -14.50
C LEU A 122 -2.68 -3.59 -14.85
N ARG A 123 -1.80 -2.60 -14.65
CA ARG A 123 -0.36 -2.76 -14.92
C ARG A 123 0.30 -3.78 -14.00
N GLU A 124 -0.06 -3.80 -12.72
CA GLU A 124 0.43 -4.79 -11.74
C GLU A 124 0.01 -6.22 -12.11
N ALA A 125 -1.14 -6.37 -12.79
CA ALA A 125 -1.60 -7.63 -13.37
C ALA A 125 -1.02 -7.93 -14.77
N ASN A 126 0.02 -7.22 -15.21
CA ASN A 126 0.67 -7.35 -16.51
C ASN A 126 -0.24 -7.04 -17.72
N ILE A 127 -1.27 -6.22 -17.55
CA ILE A 127 -2.10 -5.71 -18.64
C ILE A 127 -1.50 -4.40 -19.16
N SER A 128 -1.31 -4.30 -20.48
CA SER A 128 -0.80 -3.07 -21.11
C SER A 128 -1.84 -1.95 -21.00
N THR A 129 -1.42 -0.74 -20.62
CA THR A 129 -2.32 0.41 -20.54
C THR A 129 -1.86 1.55 -21.44
N GLY A 130 -2.78 2.19 -22.13
CA GLY A 130 -2.55 3.42 -22.91
C GLY A 130 -3.66 4.44 -22.70
N PHE A 131 -3.47 5.64 -23.24
CA PHE A 131 -4.49 6.69 -23.25
C PHE A 131 -5.05 6.90 -24.65
N PHE A 132 -6.22 7.52 -24.73
CA PHE A 132 -6.78 7.99 -25.99
C PHE A 132 -5.87 9.08 -26.59
N ASP A 133 -6.02 9.32 -27.90
CA ASP A 133 -5.35 10.47 -28.52
C ASP A 133 -5.78 11.79 -27.83
N PRO A 134 -4.89 12.79 -27.69
CA PRO A 134 -5.17 14.01 -26.94
C PRO A 134 -6.45 14.75 -27.38
N ASP A 135 -6.75 14.77 -28.68
CA ASP A 135 -7.98 15.38 -29.22
C ASP A 135 -9.24 14.64 -28.75
N LEU A 136 -9.17 13.33 -28.60
CA LEU A 136 -10.27 12.51 -28.11
C LEU A 136 -10.40 12.55 -26.59
N MET A 137 -9.28 12.68 -25.86
CA MET A 137 -9.30 12.90 -24.40
C MET A 137 -10.06 14.18 -24.05
N SER A 138 -9.82 15.28 -24.77
CA SER A 138 -10.53 16.54 -24.53
C SER A 138 -12.04 16.41 -24.72
N ILE A 139 -12.51 15.59 -25.67
CA ILE A 139 -13.94 15.33 -25.87
C ILE A 139 -14.51 14.57 -24.68
N VAL A 140 -13.81 13.53 -24.21
CA VAL A 140 -14.22 12.71 -23.06
C VAL A 140 -14.29 13.53 -21.78
N GLU A 141 -13.29 14.38 -21.53
CA GLU A 141 -13.24 15.29 -20.38
C GLU A 141 -14.39 16.30 -20.42
N GLU A 142 -14.69 16.84 -21.61
CA GLU A 142 -15.79 17.79 -21.79
C GLU A 142 -17.15 17.16 -21.51
N MET A 143 -17.40 15.95 -22.03
CA MET A 143 -18.63 15.19 -21.77
C MET A 143 -18.82 14.92 -20.27
N ASN A 144 -17.73 14.76 -19.52
CA ASN A 144 -17.74 14.46 -18.08
C ASN A 144 -17.49 15.69 -17.21
N ARG A 145 -17.57 16.92 -17.74
CA ARG A 145 -17.26 18.16 -17.01
C ARG A 145 -18.08 18.32 -15.72
N SER A 146 -19.38 18.08 -15.79
CA SER A 146 -20.28 18.21 -14.63
C SER A 146 -19.99 17.16 -13.55
N PHE A 147 -19.80 15.90 -13.95
CA PHE A 147 -19.41 14.80 -13.05
C PHE A 147 -18.06 15.08 -12.38
N THR A 148 -17.08 15.56 -13.14
CA THR A 148 -15.76 15.96 -12.64
C THR A 148 -15.86 17.08 -11.62
N ARG A 149 -16.68 18.11 -11.90
CA ARG A 149 -16.88 19.23 -10.98
C ARG A 149 -17.52 18.79 -9.67
N GLU A 150 -18.46 17.85 -9.72
CA GLU A 150 -19.14 17.35 -8.53
C GLU A 150 -18.20 16.51 -7.66
N ASN A 151 -17.41 15.60 -8.25
CA ASN A 151 -16.41 14.83 -7.51
C ASN A 151 -15.34 15.72 -6.87
N LYS A 152 -14.88 16.76 -7.58
CA LYS A 152 -13.96 17.75 -7.01
C LYS A 152 -14.58 18.58 -5.89
N ARG A 153 -15.90 18.76 -5.85
CA ARG A 153 -16.63 19.45 -4.78
C ARG A 153 -16.98 18.53 -3.61
N ALA A 154 -17.19 17.25 -3.88
CA ALA A 154 -17.55 16.23 -2.89
C ALA A 154 -16.38 15.86 -1.98
N ILE A 155 -15.13 16.00 -2.46
CA ILE A 155 -13.96 15.90 -1.62
C ILE A 155 -13.79 17.22 -0.87
N LYS A 156 -14.12 17.24 0.42
CA LYS A 156 -13.79 18.42 1.25
C LYS A 156 -12.27 18.59 1.29
N PRO A 157 -11.73 19.82 1.23
CA PRO A 157 -10.30 20.06 1.36
C PRO A 157 -9.68 19.40 2.60
N GLU A 158 -10.46 19.29 3.68
CA GLU A 158 -10.10 18.61 4.92
C GLU A 158 -9.98 17.09 4.75
N GLU A 159 -10.84 16.46 3.95
CA GLU A 159 -10.82 15.01 3.66
C GLU A 159 -9.69 14.66 2.68
N ALA A 160 -9.44 15.49 1.66
CA ALA A 160 -8.25 15.36 0.80
C ALA A 160 -6.96 15.48 1.62
N SER A 161 -6.91 16.45 2.53
CA SER A 161 -5.79 16.63 3.46
C SER A 161 -5.65 15.41 4.38
N GLY A 162 -6.75 14.88 4.92
CA GLY A 162 -6.76 13.66 5.73
C GLY A 162 -6.23 12.44 4.98
N GLN A 163 -6.65 12.23 3.73
CA GLN A 163 -6.17 11.12 2.90
C GLN A 163 -4.67 11.25 2.59
N ILE A 164 -4.20 12.44 2.21
CA ILE A 164 -2.78 12.69 1.97
C ILE A 164 -1.95 12.45 3.24
N LYS A 165 -2.45 12.88 4.40
CA LYS A 165 -1.81 12.64 5.70
C LYS A 165 -1.72 11.15 6.01
N ARG A 166 -2.81 10.39 5.82
CA ARG A 166 -2.83 8.94 6.01
C ARG A 166 -1.85 8.22 5.08
N GLU A 167 -1.82 8.57 3.80
CA GLU A 167 -0.89 7.98 2.83
C GLU A 167 0.57 8.25 3.20
N ARG A 168 0.86 9.43 3.76
CA ARG A 168 2.19 9.75 4.30
C ARG A 168 2.52 8.92 5.54
N ASP A 169 1.58 8.76 6.46
CA ASP A 169 1.77 7.93 7.65
C ASP A 169 2.03 6.47 7.30
N ILE A 170 1.26 5.90 6.35
CA ILE A 170 1.50 4.54 5.84
C ILE A 170 2.93 4.37 5.33
N LYS A 171 3.42 5.35 4.54
CA LYS A 171 4.79 5.33 4.03
C LYS A 171 5.83 5.43 5.15
N THR A 172 5.58 6.24 6.16
CA THR A 172 6.46 6.36 7.34
C THR A 172 6.50 5.06 8.13
N ILE A 173 5.35 4.43 8.39
CA ILE A 173 5.27 3.13 9.09
C ILE A 173 6.01 2.07 8.30
N GLY A 174 5.78 1.97 6.98
CA GLY A 174 6.45 0.99 6.12
C GLY A 174 7.97 1.08 6.21
N LYS A 175 8.53 2.30 6.19
CA LYS A 175 9.97 2.52 6.37
C LYS A 175 10.47 2.15 7.76
N LEU A 176 9.75 2.51 8.83
CA LEU A 176 10.14 2.12 10.19
C LEU A 176 10.18 0.61 10.36
N PHE A 177 9.10 -0.07 9.97
CA PHE A 177 8.96 -1.52 10.15
C PHE A 177 9.85 -2.33 9.21
N SER A 178 10.32 -1.76 8.10
CA SER A 178 11.38 -2.38 7.28
C SER A 178 12.71 -2.49 8.01
N ASN A 179 12.89 -1.81 9.14
CA ASN A 179 14.08 -1.90 9.99
C ASN A 179 13.85 -2.77 11.24
N ILE A 180 12.76 -3.55 11.29
CA ILE A 180 12.44 -4.42 12.43
C ILE A 180 12.07 -5.80 11.92
N HIS A 181 12.86 -6.81 12.28
CA HIS A 181 12.43 -8.20 12.20
C HIS A 181 11.74 -8.62 13.50
N THR A 182 10.45 -8.91 13.44
CA THR A 182 9.60 -9.16 14.61
C THR A 182 10.05 -10.38 15.42
N GLU A 183 10.47 -11.46 14.78
CA GLU A 183 10.95 -12.66 15.51
C GLU A 183 12.27 -12.37 16.23
N THR A 184 13.17 -11.58 15.63
CA THR A 184 14.41 -11.15 16.30
C THR A 184 14.10 -10.26 17.50
N MET A 185 13.13 -9.35 17.38
CA MET A 185 12.68 -8.51 18.50
C MET A 185 12.10 -9.38 19.62
N ASP A 186 11.22 -10.33 19.29
CA ASP A 186 10.64 -11.24 20.27
C ASP A 186 11.71 -12.06 20.99
N TYR A 187 12.69 -12.57 20.24
CA TYR A 187 13.82 -13.28 20.81
C TYR A 187 14.67 -12.37 21.70
N PHE A 188 14.95 -11.12 21.29
CA PHE A 188 15.67 -10.16 22.11
C PHE A 188 14.95 -9.89 23.45
N LEU A 189 13.63 -9.70 23.43
CA LEU A 189 12.85 -9.41 24.62
C LEU A 189 12.81 -10.61 25.58
N ASP A 190 12.72 -11.83 25.05
CA ASP A 190 12.78 -13.06 25.84
C ASP A 190 14.16 -13.22 26.50
N ARG A 191 15.23 -13.13 25.71
CA ARG A 191 16.62 -13.22 26.21
C ARG A 191 16.97 -12.11 27.19
N GLY A 192 16.39 -10.91 27.01
CA GLY A 192 16.56 -9.80 27.93
C GLY A 192 16.10 -10.12 29.35
N LYS A 193 15.02 -10.90 29.51
CA LYS A 193 14.53 -11.34 30.83
C LYS A 193 15.52 -12.29 31.51
N ASP A 194 16.27 -13.04 30.71
CA ASP A 194 17.38 -13.90 31.15
C ASP A 194 18.72 -13.15 31.27
N LEU A 195 18.70 -11.82 31.28
CA LEU A 195 19.90 -10.97 31.39
C LEU A 195 20.87 -11.15 30.21
N ARG A 196 20.32 -11.33 29.00
CA ARG A 196 21.08 -11.50 27.76
C ARG A 196 20.58 -10.60 26.64
N ILE A 197 21.48 -10.20 25.75
CA ILE A 197 21.16 -9.48 24.51
C ILE A 197 21.75 -10.24 23.32
N ILE A 198 21.06 -10.18 22.18
CA ILE A 198 21.47 -10.82 20.94
C ILE A 198 22.09 -9.77 20.00
N GLY A 199 23.22 -10.06 19.37
CA GLY A 199 23.91 -9.15 18.46
C GLY A 199 23.08 -8.65 17.27
N PRO A 200 22.21 -9.47 16.62
CA PRO A 200 21.35 -8.99 15.56
C PRO A 200 20.47 -7.78 15.94
N ILE A 201 20.13 -7.61 17.22
CA ILE A 201 19.25 -6.51 17.64
C ILE A 201 19.84 -5.13 17.33
N PHE A 202 21.17 -4.99 17.38
CA PHE A 202 21.85 -3.72 17.13
C PHE A 202 21.71 -3.26 15.69
N HIS A 203 21.67 -4.19 14.73
CA HIS A 203 21.43 -3.86 13.33
C HIS A 203 20.05 -3.24 13.13
N PHE A 204 19.02 -3.88 13.68
CA PHE A 204 17.65 -3.39 13.59
C PHE A 204 17.45 -2.09 14.37
N TRP A 205 18.08 -1.98 15.54
CA TRP A 205 18.08 -0.75 16.33
C TRP A 205 18.67 0.42 15.55
N GLU A 206 19.86 0.27 14.95
CA GLU A 206 20.50 1.36 14.23
C GLU A 206 19.69 1.77 12.99
N GLY A 207 19.12 0.82 12.25
CA GLY A 207 18.23 1.13 11.13
C GLY A 207 16.98 1.90 11.56
N PHE A 208 16.31 1.43 12.61
CA PHE A 208 15.12 2.07 13.17
C PHE A 208 15.44 3.48 13.70
N ARG A 209 16.48 3.59 14.52
CA ARG A 209 16.93 4.86 15.12
C ARG A 209 17.33 5.85 14.04
N ALA A 210 18.14 5.44 13.05
CA ALA A 210 18.60 6.32 11.97
C ALA A 210 17.41 6.91 11.19
N TYR A 211 16.39 6.10 10.91
CA TYR A 211 15.20 6.63 10.25
C TYR A 211 14.40 7.54 11.18
N TYR A 212 14.14 7.13 12.42
CA TYR A 212 13.37 7.90 13.41
C TYR A 212 13.95 9.30 13.68
N VAL A 213 15.27 9.44 13.77
CA VAL A 213 15.93 10.75 14.01
C VAL A 213 16.17 11.55 12.72
N SER A 214 15.84 11.00 11.55
CA SER A 214 16.05 11.68 10.27
C SER A 214 15.08 12.84 10.08
N SER A 215 15.48 13.84 9.29
CA SER A 215 14.59 14.93 8.88
C SER A 215 13.39 14.46 8.03
N GLY A 216 13.46 13.24 7.49
CA GLY A 216 12.38 12.61 6.72
C GLY A 216 11.36 11.85 7.57
N PHE A 217 11.53 11.79 8.89
CA PHE A 217 10.56 11.18 9.79
C PHE A 217 9.49 12.19 10.21
N TYR A 218 8.24 11.90 9.83
CA TYR A 218 7.08 12.66 10.27
C TYR A 218 5.85 11.76 10.26
N VAL A 219 5.00 11.94 11.28
CA VAL A 219 3.74 11.23 11.46
C VAL A 219 2.66 12.25 11.78
N TYR A 220 1.55 12.23 11.03
CA TYR A 220 0.39 13.09 11.20
C TYR A 220 -0.56 12.56 12.27
N ASP A 221 -0.76 11.24 12.33
CA ASP A 221 -1.54 10.61 13.40
C ASP A 221 -0.85 10.78 14.76
N ALA A 222 -1.51 11.49 15.67
CA ALA A 222 -0.95 11.84 16.97
C ALA A 222 -0.80 10.62 17.91
N GLU A 223 -1.71 9.65 17.84
CA GLU A 223 -1.65 8.45 18.67
C GLU A 223 -0.57 7.49 18.17
N LEU A 224 -0.45 7.32 16.86
CA LEU A 224 0.66 6.60 16.24
C LEU A 224 1.99 7.22 16.64
N ARG A 225 2.12 8.55 16.52
CA ARG A 225 3.35 9.28 16.88
C ARG A 225 3.74 9.01 18.32
N LYS A 226 2.78 9.14 19.25
CA LYS A 226 3.00 8.89 20.68
C LYS A 226 3.51 7.46 20.94
N ARG A 227 2.94 6.46 20.26
CA ARG A 227 3.35 5.05 20.41
C ARG A 227 4.74 4.79 19.88
N ILE A 228 5.09 5.36 18.72
CA ILE A 228 6.45 5.28 18.16
C ILE A 228 7.45 5.92 19.12
N ASP A 229 7.16 7.12 19.64
CA ASP A 229 8.03 7.82 20.58
C ASP A 229 8.24 7.03 21.87
N SER A 230 7.18 6.42 22.42
CA SER A 230 7.27 5.57 23.61
C SER A 230 8.12 4.33 23.35
N PHE A 231 7.90 3.65 22.23
CA PHE A 231 8.69 2.46 21.86
C PHE A 231 10.17 2.81 21.62
N TYR A 232 10.46 3.90 20.91
CA TYR A 232 11.83 4.38 20.70
C TYR A 232 12.56 4.62 22.03
N ARG A 233 11.91 5.30 22.99
CA ARG A 233 12.52 5.59 24.30
C ARG A 233 12.79 4.31 25.09
N ALA A 234 11.82 3.38 25.12
CA ALA A 234 11.97 2.12 25.84
C ALA A 234 13.08 1.25 25.24
N TRP A 235 13.11 1.10 23.91
CA TRP A 235 14.15 0.33 23.21
C TRP A 235 15.53 0.97 23.35
N SER A 236 15.62 2.31 23.27
CA SER A 236 16.88 3.02 23.56
C SER A 236 17.38 2.76 24.98
N SER A 237 16.46 2.72 25.96
CA SER A 237 16.78 2.46 27.36
C SER A 237 17.34 1.06 27.55
N SER A 238 16.70 0.04 26.97
CA SER A 238 17.13 -1.36 27.11
C SER A 238 18.51 -1.65 26.51
N LEU A 239 18.99 -0.81 25.57
CA LEU A 239 20.33 -0.93 24.99
C LEU A 239 21.39 -0.01 25.63
N SER A 240 21.04 0.75 26.68
CA SER A 240 21.94 1.74 27.29
C SER A 240 22.92 1.18 28.34
N PHE A 241 22.85 -0.12 28.64
CA PHE A 241 23.59 -0.76 29.72
C PHE A 241 24.92 -1.43 29.27
N GLY A 242 25.55 -0.92 28.22
CA GLY A 242 26.71 -1.55 27.57
C GLY A 242 27.89 -1.87 28.51
N GLU A 243 28.06 -1.11 29.60
CA GLU A 243 29.13 -1.35 30.60
C GLU A 243 29.01 -2.70 31.34
N TRP A 244 27.79 -3.27 31.39
CA TRP A 244 27.50 -4.51 32.12
C TRP A 244 27.48 -5.76 31.23
N PHE A 245 27.56 -5.58 29.91
CA PHE A 245 27.49 -6.68 28.96
C PHE A 245 28.88 -7.20 28.58
N THR A 246 29.04 -8.52 28.54
CA THR A 246 30.27 -9.18 28.09
C THR A 246 29.94 -10.19 27.01
N ASP A 247 30.82 -10.33 26.02
CA ASP A 247 30.67 -11.30 24.94
C ASP A 247 30.59 -12.73 25.49
N ALA A 248 29.54 -13.45 25.11
CA ALA A 248 29.44 -14.89 25.31
C ALA A 248 30.15 -15.61 24.14
N PRO A 249 31.07 -16.56 24.41
CA PRO A 249 31.74 -17.30 23.36
C PRO A 249 30.75 -18.02 22.43
N GLY A 250 30.88 -17.81 21.11
CA GLY A 250 30.30 -18.67 20.08
C GLY A 250 28.91 -18.31 19.54
N PHE A 251 28.18 -17.32 20.09
CA PHE A 251 26.77 -17.10 19.71
C PHE A 251 26.34 -15.67 19.36
N ARG A 252 27.25 -14.69 19.26
CA ARG A 252 26.88 -13.26 19.17
C ARG A 252 25.85 -12.87 20.24
N GLU A 253 25.95 -13.47 21.43
CA GLU A 253 25.14 -13.12 22.59
C GLU A 253 26.01 -12.34 23.59
N TYR A 254 25.38 -11.46 24.34
CA TYR A 254 25.99 -10.66 25.39
C TYR A 254 25.31 -10.99 26.71
N ILE A 255 26.09 -11.26 27.75
CA ILE A 255 25.58 -11.60 29.09
C ILE A 255 25.78 -10.41 30.02
N PHE A 256 24.72 -10.01 30.72
CA PHE A 256 24.77 -8.98 31.75
C PHE A 256 25.38 -9.58 33.02
N MET A 257 26.56 -9.11 33.42
CA MET A 257 27.30 -9.72 34.54
C MET A 257 28.06 -8.72 35.38
N GLN A 258 28.23 -9.07 36.66
CA GLN A 258 29.06 -8.30 37.58
C GLN A 258 30.54 -8.49 37.22
N ARG A 259 31.22 -7.40 36.86
CA ARG A 259 32.65 -7.43 36.49
C ARG A 259 33.61 -7.37 37.67
N HIS A 260 33.21 -6.75 38.79
CA HIS A 260 34.06 -6.57 39.97
C HIS A 260 33.27 -6.80 41.27
N ALA A 261 33.88 -7.46 42.26
CA ALA A 261 33.24 -7.73 43.55
C ALA A 261 32.76 -6.44 44.26
N THR A 262 33.50 -5.34 44.10
CA THR A 262 33.20 -4.01 44.66
C THR A 262 32.00 -3.31 44.02
N SER A 263 31.53 -3.77 42.86
CA SER A 263 30.43 -3.12 42.13
C SER A 263 29.06 -3.76 42.38
N LYS A 264 28.93 -4.65 43.39
CA LYS A 264 27.72 -5.47 43.59
C LYS A 264 26.43 -4.65 43.68
N ALA A 265 26.39 -3.64 44.55
CA ALA A 265 25.18 -2.83 44.74
C ALA A 265 24.79 -2.07 43.46
N ARG A 266 25.76 -1.45 42.77
CA ARG A 266 25.55 -0.76 41.50
C ARG A 266 25.09 -1.72 40.40
N TRP A 267 25.62 -2.94 40.37
CA TRP A 267 25.21 -3.96 39.42
C TRP A 267 23.77 -4.42 39.67
N GLU A 268 23.37 -4.64 40.93
CA GLU A 268 22.00 -5.03 41.29
C GLU A 268 20.99 -3.95 40.88
N GLU A 269 21.31 -2.68 41.12
CA GLU A 269 20.50 -1.53 40.67
C GLU A 269 20.38 -1.49 39.14
N SER A 270 21.50 -1.51 38.42
CA SER A 270 21.48 -1.48 36.95
C SER A 270 20.81 -2.72 36.34
N ARG A 271 20.88 -3.88 36.99
CA ARG A 271 20.17 -5.10 36.57
C ARG A 271 18.66 -4.89 36.66
N ASP A 272 18.18 -4.34 37.76
CA ASP A 272 16.75 -4.11 37.96
C ASP A 272 16.21 -3.05 37.00
N GLU A 273 16.98 -1.99 36.73
CA GLU A 273 16.69 -0.99 35.70
C GLU A 273 16.67 -1.59 34.29
N PHE A 274 17.63 -2.46 33.96
CA PHE A 274 17.68 -3.15 32.68
C PHE A 274 16.45 -4.05 32.47
N LEU A 275 16.09 -4.86 33.47
CA LEU A 275 14.90 -5.71 33.39
C LEU A 275 13.64 -4.87 33.20
N LYS A 276 13.50 -3.78 33.94
CA LYS A 276 12.40 -2.83 33.76
C LYS A 276 12.36 -2.28 32.33
N ALA A 277 13.50 -1.88 31.78
CA ALA A 277 13.59 -1.39 30.40
C ALA A 277 13.19 -2.46 29.37
N ILE A 278 13.53 -3.74 29.59
CA ILE A 278 13.09 -4.86 28.73
C ILE A 278 11.57 -5.01 28.76
N TYR A 279 10.95 -5.03 29.95
CA TYR A 279 9.49 -5.14 30.07
C TYR A 279 8.76 -3.93 29.46
N GLU A 280 9.29 -2.72 29.63
CA GLU A 280 8.75 -1.51 29.00
C GLU A 280 8.89 -1.56 27.47
N THR A 281 10.02 -2.06 26.96
CA THR A 281 10.24 -2.24 25.51
C THR A 281 9.23 -3.23 24.94
N GLU A 282 9.01 -4.37 25.61
CA GLU A 282 8.00 -5.34 25.19
C GLU A 282 6.61 -4.74 25.17
N ALA A 283 6.18 -4.10 26.27
CA ALA A 283 4.84 -3.51 26.37
C ALA A 283 4.59 -2.47 25.25
N THR A 284 5.53 -1.54 25.07
CA THR A 284 5.41 -0.48 24.05
C THR A 284 5.48 -1.02 22.63
N PHE A 285 6.29 -2.06 22.38
CA PHE A 285 6.34 -2.73 21.08
C PHE A 285 5.01 -3.42 20.73
N ARG A 286 4.43 -4.16 21.68
CA ARG A 286 3.13 -4.84 21.49
C ARG A 286 2.02 -3.83 21.26
N GLU A 287 2.01 -2.73 22.00
CA GLU A 287 1.06 -1.64 21.82
C GLU A 287 1.16 -1.01 20.42
N LEU A 288 2.38 -0.72 19.97
CA LEU A 288 2.62 -0.16 18.63
C LEU A 288 2.17 -1.15 17.54
N LEU A 289 2.54 -2.43 17.65
CA LEU A 289 2.13 -3.47 16.71
C LEU A 289 0.61 -3.60 16.62
N ASN A 290 -0.06 -3.67 17.76
CA ASN A 290 -1.52 -3.82 17.80
C ASN A 290 -2.22 -2.60 17.20
N TYR A 291 -1.73 -1.40 17.49
CA TYR A 291 -2.28 -0.18 16.92
C TYR A 291 -2.10 -0.12 15.40
N VAL A 292 -0.91 -0.44 14.88
CA VAL A 292 -0.66 -0.47 13.43
C VAL A 292 -1.54 -1.51 12.74
N ARG A 293 -1.62 -2.74 13.27
CA ARG A 293 -2.49 -3.79 12.69
C ARG A 293 -3.95 -3.41 12.64
N LYS A 294 -4.43 -2.66 13.64
CA LYS A 294 -5.83 -2.31 13.77
C LYS A 294 -6.20 -1.08 12.93
N GLU A 295 -5.38 -0.04 12.96
CA GLU A 295 -5.72 1.26 12.37
C GLU A 295 -5.09 1.48 10.98
N PHE A 296 -4.14 0.62 10.56
CA PHE A 296 -3.43 0.63 9.28
C PHE A 296 -3.41 -0.77 8.66
N GLU A 297 -4.60 -1.32 8.40
CA GLU A 297 -4.81 -2.66 7.81
C GLU A 297 -4.13 -2.85 6.44
N GLU A 298 -3.82 -1.75 5.74
CA GLU A 298 -3.12 -1.75 4.46
C GLU A 298 -1.64 -2.20 4.57
N ILE A 299 -1.11 -2.30 5.79
CA ILE A 299 0.30 -2.62 6.05
C ILE A 299 0.46 -4.09 6.41
N ASP A 300 1.16 -4.82 5.54
CA ASP A 300 1.60 -6.19 5.83
C ASP A 300 2.89 -6.18 6.65
N ILE A 301 2.76 -6.16 7.98
CA ILE A 301 3.90 -6.21 8.92
C ILE A 301 4.71 -7.50 8.73
N SER A 302 4.07 -8.61 8.40
CA SER A 302 4.76 -9.90 8.23
C SER A 302 5.70 -9.84 7.02
N PHE A 303 5.22 -9.26 5.92
CA PHE A 303 6.04 -8.99 4.74
C PHE A 303 7.22 -8.06 5.04
N LEU A 304 6.99 -6.94 5.75
CA LEU A 304 8.04 -5.99 6.11
C LEU A 304 9.11 -6.63 7.02
N SER A 305 8.67 -7.43 7.99
CA SER A 305 9.54 -8.19 8.89
C SER A 305 10.44 -9.14 8.13
N GLU A 306 9.88 -9.95 7.22
CA GLU A 306 10.64 -10.89 6.40
C GLU A 306 11.61 -10.17 5.45
N ASN A 307 11.24 -8.99 4.93
CA ASN A 307 12.16 -8.17 4.15
C ASN A 307 13.34 -7.66 5.00
N ALA A 308 13.07 -7.16 6.21
CA ALA A 308 14.12 -6.72 7.15
C ALA A 308 15.12 -7.85 7.45
N LYS A 309 14.63 -9.09 7.61
CA LYS A 309 15.47 -10.28 7.78
C LYS A 309 16.37 -10.53 6.57
N ARG A 310 15.83 -10.44 5.36
CA ARG A 310 16.59 -10.65 4.12
C ARG A 310 17.71 -9.62 3.98
N GLU A 311 17.41 -8.35 4.23
CA GLU A 311 18.40 -7.26 4.21
C GLU A 311 19.51 -7.50 5.23
N TYR A 312 19.15 -7.92 6.45
CA TYR A 312 20.14 -8.30 7.48
C TYR A 312 21.04 -9.46 7.03
N VAL A 313 20.47 -10.53 6.45
CA VAL A 313 21.25 -11.68 5.96
C VAL A 313 22.22 -11.26 4.86
N GLU A 314 21.77 -10.42 3.93
CA GLU A 314 22.60 -9.91 2.85
C GLU A 314 23.74 -9.01 3.38
N TYR A 315 23.43 -8.13 4.33
CA TYR A 315 24.43 -7.29 5.00
C TYR A 315 25.54 -8.14 5.64
N ASN A 316 25.18 -9.20 6.39
CA ASN A 316 26.18 -10.07 7.02
C ASN A 316 27.02 -10.86 6.00
N ARG A 317 26.42 -11.26 4.87
CA ARG A 317 27.17 -11.94 3.81
C ARG A 317 28.28 -11.04 3.27
N ARG A 318 27.95 -9.79 2.95
CA ARG A 318 28.93 -8.81 2.45
C ARG A 318 30.04 -8.54 3.47
N MET A 319 29.67 -8.34 4.73
CA MET A 319 30.65 -8.12 5.82
C MET A 319 31.56 -9.32 6.10
N ALA A 320 31.23 -10.52 5.63
CA ALA A 320 32.07 -11.71 5.76
C ALA A 320 32.98 -11.94 4.54
N GLU A 321 32.74 -11.23 3.44
CA GLU A 321 33.53 -11.27 2.20
C GLU A 321 34.64 -10.20 2.17
N ASP A 322 34.50 -9.13 2.98
CA ASP A 322 35.48 -8.04 3.18
C ASP A 322 36.48 -8.33 4.32
#